data_AF-A0A1G6E581-F1
#
_entry.id   AF-A0A1G6E581-F1
#
_cell.length_a   1.000
_cell.length_b   1.000
_cell.length_c   1.000
_cell.angle_alpha   90.00
_cell.angle_beta   90.00
_cell.angle_gamma   90.00
#
_symmetry.space_group_name_H-M   'P 1'
#
loop_
_entity.id
_entity.type
_entity.pdbx_description
1 polymer ?
#
loop_
_entity_poly.entity_id
_entity_poly.type
_entity_poly.pdbx_seq_one_letter_code
_entity_poly.pdbx_strand_id
1 'polypeptide(L)'
;MWLTDEYLIIYDGETVGYYYIYEEGKQYEYTVRSDNKPEADAALKKLGLSRSRRSEEPMPALTKLMTDENRVKDRKQKIFRAGKLSIEREPQETDEKYYVYRVSADKGEQGYSEKEHSVPHYEGPKTPEGMDEWCSWYCFVKMDDGTYGAELDEAWCWGGSHNEGGTIRRPIPEEWFSLPYEEFLDNVLSLCGARHYLFDLGDLKACEGLEEFFGYK
;
A
#
# COMPACT_ATOMS: atom_id res chain seq x y z
N MET A 1 -16.93 -15.29 -1.74
CA MET A 1 -16.00 -15.42 -0.61
C MET A 1 -14.92 -14.40 -0.86
N TRP A 2 -14.98 -13.29 -0.13
CA TRP A 2 -14.07 -12.17 -0.31
C TRP A 2 -13.08 -12.14 0.86
N LEU A 3 -11.83 -11.83 0.57
CA LEU A 3 -10.76 -11.69 1.57
C LEU A 3 -11.06 -10.47 2.43
N THR A 4 -11.10 -10.63 3.75
CA THR A 4 -11.29 -9.51 4.68
C THR A 4 -9.98 -9.04 5.28
N ASP A 5 -9.09 -9.97 5.65
CA ASP A 5 -7.78 -9.62 6.16
C ASP A 5 -6.73 -10.59 5.64
N GLU A 6 -5.58 -10.01 5.29
CA GLU A 6 -4.35 -10.74 5.03
C GLU A 6 -3.32 -10.39 6.10
N TYR A 7 -2.61 -11.39 6.57
CA TYR A 7 -1.51 -11.24 7.49
C TYR A 7 -0.27 -11.96 6.97
N LEU A 8 0.86 -11.26 7.00
CA LEU A 8 2.18 -11.84 6.86
C LEU A 8 2.59 -12.49 8.18
N ILE A 9 3.09 -13.71 8.13
CA ILE A 9 3.72 -14.37 9.28
C ILE A 9 5.22 -14.31 9.08
N ILE A 10 5.92 -13.68 10.02
CA ILE A 10 7.34 -13.39 9.94
C ILE A 10 8.07 -14.08 11.09
N TYR A 11 9.18 -14.74 10.78
CA TYR A 11 10.09 -15.32 11.77
C TYR A 11 11.48 -14.77 11.55
N ASP A 12 12.04 -14.12 12.58
CA ASP A 12 13.38 -13.54 12.57
C ASP A 12 13.64 -12.58 11.38
N GLY A 13 12.60 -11.82 11.00
CA GLY A 13 12.65 -10.84 9.90
C GLY A 13 12.33 -11.38 8.51
N GLU A 14 12.06 -12.69 8.37
CA GLU A 14 11.71 -13.30 7.09
C GLU A 14 10.24 -13.74 7.06
N THR A 15 9.53 -13.45 5.97
CA THR A 15 8.17 -13.95 5.76
C THR A 15 8.21 -15.46 5.56
N VAL A 16 7.51 -16.21 6.41
CA VAL A 16 7.49 -17.68 6.43
C VAL A 16 6.11 -18.26 6.12
N GLY A 17 5.10 -17.42 6.03
CA GLY A 17 3.76 -17.81 5.66
C GLY A 17 2.79 -16.64 5.64
N TYR A 18 1.55 -16.98 5.34
CA TYR A 18 0.44 -16.05 5.22
C TYR A 18 -0.76 -16.59 5.98
N TYR A 19 -1.55 -15.68 6.54
CA TYR A 19 -2.81 -16.01 7.18
C TYR A 19 -3.91 -15.12 6.63
N TYR A 20 -4.91 -15.75 6.03
CA TYR A 20 -6.02 -15.10 5.37
C TYR A 20 -7.31 -15.35 6.15
N ILE A 21 -8.11 -14.30 6.29
CA ILE A 21 -9.44 -14.32 6.89
C ILE A 21 -10.44 -13.90 5.80
N TYR A 22 -11.54 -14.63 5.65
CA TYR A 22 -12.58 -14.36 4.65
C TYR A 22 -13.93 -13.99 5.28
N GLU A 23 -14.64 -13.07 4.62
CA GLU A 23 -15.97 -12.49 4.88
C GLU A 23 -16.62 -12.82 6.24
N GLU A 24 -16.04 -12.20 7.28
CA GLU A 24 -16.40 -12.23 8.70
C GLU A 24 -15.80 -13.38 9.54
N GLY A 25 -14.64 -13.92 9.14
CA GLY A 25 -13.95 -14.95 9.92
C GLY A 25 -14.65 -16.31 9.86
N LYS A 26 -15.43 -16.56 8.79
CA LYS A 26 -16.09 -17.85 8.55
C LYS A 26 -15.14 -18.88 7.93
N GLN A 27 -14.06 -18.40 7.33
CA GLN A 27 -13.01 -19.25 6.81
C GLN A 27 -11.66 -18.61 7.04
N TYR A 28 -10.72 -19.46 7.43
CA TYR A 28 -9.33 -19.13 7.70
C TYR A 28 -8.44 -20.00 6.84
N GLU A 29 -7.49 -19.37 6.16
CA GLU A 29 -6.48 -20.07 5.39
C GLU A 29 -5.11 -19.70 5.92
N TYR A 30 -4.34 -20.71 6.26
CA TYR A 30 -2.92 -20.56 6.56
C TYR A 30 -2.11 -21.18 5.43
N THR A 31 -1.11 -20.46 4.94
CA THR A 31 -0.20 -20.92 3.89
C THR A 31 1.23 -20.82 4.38
N VAL A 32 1.98 -21.92 4.28
CA VAL A 32 3.43 -21.95 4.55
C VAL A 32 4.18 -21.63 3.28
N ARG A 33 5.25 -20.84 3.36
CA ARG A 33 6.19 -20.67 2.25
C ARG A 33 7.11 -21.89 2.13
N SER A 34 7.24 -22.45 0.93
CA SER A 34 7.98 -23.70 0.68
C SER A 34 9.50 -23.59 0.81
N ASP A 35 10.03 -22.37 0.92
CA ASP A 35 11.45 -22.01 0.98
C ASP A 35 11.93 -21.64 2.40
N ASN A 36 11.16 -22.00 3.43
CA ASN A 36 11.50 -21.68 4.81
C ASN A 36 12.81 -22.34 5.28
N LYS A 37 13.54 -21.65 6.16
CA LYS A 37 14.72 -22.21 6.84
C LYS A 37 14.32 -23.28 7.87
N PRO A 38 15.18 -24.28 8.15
CA PRO A 38 14.88 -25.34 9.12
C PRO A 38 14.47 -24.86 10.51
N GLU A 39 15.02 -23.72 10.96
CA GLU A 39 14.68 -23.12 12.26
C GLU A 39 13.25 -22.57 12.29
N ALA A 40 12.83 -21.89 11.20
CA ALA A 40 11.47 -21.40 11.05
C ALA A 40 10.47 -22.55 10.99
N ASP A 41 10.77 -23.61 10.23
CA ASP A 41 9.94 -24.81 10.15
C ASP A 41 9.77 -25.49 11.51
N ALA A 42 10.85 -25.59 12.29
CA ALA A 42 10.79 -26.15 13.64
C ALA A 42 9.92 -25.29 14.58
N ALA A 43 10.02 -23.96 14.48
CA ALA A 43 9.18 -23.04 15.25
C ALA A 43 7.71 -23.13 14.85
N LEU A 44 7.39 -23.08 13.55
CA LEU A 44 6.04 -23.23 13.03
C LEU A 44 5.43 -24.58 13.40
N LYS A 45 6.21 -25.67 13.32
CA LYS A 45 5.76 -27.01 13.74
C LYS A 45 5.38 -27.09 15.21
N LYS A 46 6.13 -26.43 16.11
CA LYS A 46 5.78 -26.35 17.54
C LYS A 46 4.45 -25.62 17.78
N LEU A 47 4.07 -24.72 16.88
CA LEU A 47 2.81 -23.97 16.90
C LEU A 47 1.67 -24.68 16.17
N GLY A 48 1.91 -25.86 15.59
CA GLY A 48 0.94 -26.59 14.78
C GLY A 48 0.70 -25.97 13.40
N LEU A 49 1.63 -25.15 12.92
CA LEU A 49 1.60 -24.41 11.65
C LEU A 49 2.59 -25.00 10.63
N SER A 50 2.81 -26.31 10.63
CA SER A 50 3.81 -26.94 9.76
C SER A 50 3.39 -27.13 8.31
N ARG A 51 2.10 -26.92 7.98
CA ARG A 51 1.54 -27.15 6.65
C ARG A 51 0.40 -26.18 6.39
N SER A 52 0.22 -25.82 5.12
CA SER A 52 -0.92 -25.02 4.69
C SER A 52 -2.22 -25.75 4.99
N ARG A 53 -3.23 -25.03 5.47
CA ARG A 53 -4.56 -25.58 5.77
C ARG A 53 -5.64 -24.52 5.72
N ARG A 54 -6.83 -24.95 5.32
CA ARG A 54 -8.08 -24.19 5.45
C ARG A 54 -8.89 -24.72 6.63
N SER A 55 -9.57 -23.83 7.34
CA SER A 55 -10.40 -24.18 8.49
C SER A 55 -11.56 -23.20 8.63
N GLU A 56 -12.66 -23.66 9.24
CA GLU A 56 -13.78 -22.80 9.66
C GLU A 56 -13.49 -22.11 11.00
N GLU A 57 -12.47 -22.57 11.73
CA GLU A 57 -12.05 -22.01 13.02
C GLU A 57 -10.70 -21.29 12.92
N PRO A 58 -10.49 -20.20 13.68
CA PRO A 58 -9.23 -19.47 13.65
C PRO A 58 -8.09 -20.32 14.22
N MET A 59 -6.87 -20.05 13.76
CA MET A 59 -5.70 -20.82 14.17
C MET A 59 -5.32 -20.46 15.62
N PRO A 60 -5.45 -21.36 16.61
CA PRO A 60 -5.32 -20.96 18.02
C PRO A 60 -3.97 -20.34 18.37
N ALA A 61 -2.89 -20.77 17.70
CA ALA A 61 -1.56 -20.19 17.86
C ALA A 61 -1.49 -18.73 17.37
N LEU A 62 -2.15 -18.41 16.26
CA LEU A 62 -2.17 -17.06 15.68
C LEU A 62 -3.11 -16.15 16.48
N THR A 63 -4.29 -16.62 16.88
CA THR A 63 -5.21 -15.85 17.74
C THR A 63 -4.58 -15.47 19.08
N LYS A 64 -3.80 -16.38 19.69
CA LYS A 64 -3.04 -16.07 20.91
C LYS A 64 -1.94 -15.03 20.70
N LEU A 65 -1.41 -14.92 19.49
CA LEU A 65 -0.43 -13.91 19.13
C LEU A 65 -1.10 -12.55 18.90
N MET A 66 -2.26 -12.51 18.24
CA MET A 66 -3.01 -11.30 17.91
C MET A 66 -3.79 -10.72 19.10
N THR A 67 -3.07 -10.34 20.16
CA THR A 67 -3.64 -9.72 21.37
C THR A 67 -3.02 -8.34 21.62
N ASP A 68 -3.71 -7.48 22.37
CA ASP A 68 -3.21 -6.14 22.73
C ASP A 68 -1.89 -6.19 23.52
N GLU A 69 -1.64 -7.28 24.25
CA GLU A 69 -0.38 -7.50 24.98
C GLU A 69 0.81 -7.67 24.03
N ASN A 70 0.60 -8.32 22.89
CA ASN A 70 1.63 -8.57 21.88
C ASN A 70 1.67 -7.48 20.80
N ARG A 71 0.76 -6.50 20.84
CA ARG A 71 0.69 -5.40 19.88
C ARG A 71 1.90 -4.48 20.02
N VAL A 72 2.57 -4.20 18.90
CA VAL A 72 3.66 -3.21 18.83
C VAL A 72 3.07 -1.79 18.86
N LYS A 73 3.07 -1.15 20.04
CA LYS A 73 2.23 0.04 20.33
C LYS A 73 2.64 1.33 19.63
N ASP A 74 3.88 1.44 19.18
CA ASP A 74 4.47 2.60 18.51
C ASP A 74 4.28 2.60 17.00
N ARG A 75 3.59 1.59 16.45
CA ARG A 75 3.35 1.43 15.01
C ARG A 75 1.88 1.63 14.69
N LYS A 76 1.58 2.42 13.65
CA LYS A 76 0.24 2.53 13.06
C LYS A 76 -0.19 1.16 12.49
N GLN A 77 0.69 0.52 11.72
CA GLN A 77 0.43 -0.81 11.16
C GLN A 77 0.21 -1.86 12.26
N LYS A 78 -0.82 -2.70 12.09
CA LYS A 78 -1.20 -3.75 13.04
C LYS A 78 -0.20 -4.92 13.03
N ILE A 79 0.83 -4.78 13.84
CA ILE A 79 1.90 -5.77 14.05
C ILE A 79 1.79 -6.34 15.46
N PHE A 80 1.80 -7.66 15.57
CA PHE A 80 1.84 -8.40 16.83
C PHE A 80 3.08 -9.26 16.90
N ARG A 81 3.81 -9.24 18.02
CA ARG A 81 5.12 -9.89 18.16
C ARG A 81 5.27 -10.65 19.48
N ALA A 82 5.77 -11.88 19.40
CA ALA A 82 6.17 -12.68 20.55
C ALA A 82 7.52 -13.38 20.27
N GLY A 83 8.59 -12.91 20.90
CA GLY A 83 9.94 -13.38 20.62
C GLY A 83 10.34 -13.13 19.16
N LYS A 84 10.77 -14.19 18.46
CA LYS A 84 11.18 -14.12 17.05
C LYS A 84 10.02 -14.14 16.04
N LEU A 85 8.80 -14.45 16.48
CA LEU A 85 7.63 -14.54 15.62
C LEU A 85 6.86 -13.21 15.65
N SER A 86 6.52 -12.69 14.48
CA SER A 86 5.51 -11.65 14.32
C SER A 86 4.44 -12.05 13.31
N ILE A 87 3.28 -11.44 13.47
CA ILE A 87 2.19 -11.44 12.49
C ILE A 87 1.83 -10.00 12.20
N GLU A 88 1.84 -9.65 10.92
CA GLU A 88 1.71 -8.27 10.43
C GLU A 88 0.53 -8.24 9.49
N ARG A 89 -0.46 -7.41 9.79
CA ARG A 89 -1.61 -7.25 8.90
C ARG A 89 -1.19 -6.44 7.68
N GLU A 90 -1.54 -6.93 6.49
CA GLU A 90 -1.45 -6.15 5.26
C GLU A 90 -2.55 -5.08 5.28
N PRO A 91 -2.20 -3.79 5.22
CA PRO A 91 -3.18 -2.71 5.17
C PRO A 91 -4.05 -2.82 3.93
N GLN A 92 -5.33 -2.49 4.04
CA GLN A 92 -6.24 -2.44 2.90
C GLN A 92 -6.48 -1.00 2.49
N GLU A 93 -6.59 -0.76 1.19
CA GLU A 93 -6.94 0.56 0.67
C GLU A 93 -8.33 0.97 1.14
N THR A 94 -8.46 2.24 1.48
CA THR A 94 -9.77 2.88 1.65
C THR A 94 -10.14 3.64 0.38
N ASP A 95 -11.39 4.11 0.33
CA ASP A 95 -11.85 5.01 -0.72
C ASP A 95 -11.23 6.43 -0.59
N GLU A 96 -10.50 6.72 0.50
CA GLU A 96 -9.84 8.01 0.71
C GLU A 96 -8.49 8.07 -0.04
N LYS A 97 -8.46 8.85 -1.12
CA LYS A 97 -7.29 9.09 -1.96
C LYS A 97 -7.11 10.57 -2.23
N TYR A 98 -5.86 11.03 -2.24
CA TYR A 98 -5.48 12.38 -2.65
C TYR A 98 -4.67 12.30 -3.95
N TYR A 99 -5.14 12.95 -4.99
CA TYR A 99 -4.52 12.89 -6.32
C TYR A 99 -3.81 14.19 -6.63
N VAL A 100 -2.57 14.08 -7.08
CA VAL A 100 -1.80 15.16 -7.68
C VAL A 100 -1.67 14.86 -9.16
N TYR A 101 -2.29 15.71 -9.97
CA TYR A 101 -2.36 15.52 -11.41
C TYR A 101 -1.24 16.27 -12.10
N ARG A 102 -0.57 15.59 -13.03
CA ARG A 102 0.26 16.26 -14.03
C ARG A 102 -0.27 15.91 -15.42
N VAL A 103 -0.72 16.94 -16.13
CA VAL A 103 -1.20 16.84 -17.52
C VAL A 103 -0.25 17.65 -18.39
N SER A 104 0.34 17.06 -19.44
CA SER A 104 1.13 17.82 -20.42
C SER A 104 1.40 17.02 -21.69
N ALA A 105 0.48 16.93 -22.67
CA ALA A 105 0.81 16.20 -23.90
C ALA A 105 1.31 17.01 -25.09
N ASP A 106 1.22 18.33 -25.10
CA ASP A 106 1.53 19.02 -26.36
C ASP A 106 3.04 19.22 -26.60
N LYS A 107 3.91 19.17 -25.57
CA LYS A 107 5.31 19.66 -25.73
C LYS A 107 6.43 18.78 -25.18
N GLY A 108 6.15 17.74 -24.40
CA GLY A 108 7.21 17.00 -23.70
C GLY A 108 8.05 17.91 -22.78
N GLU A 109 7.49 19.06 -22.39
CA GLU A 109 8.12 20.06 -21.52
C GLU A 109 7.61 19.88 -20.09
N GLN A 110 8.49 20.19 -19.12
CA GLN A 110 8.11 20.35 -17.72
C GLN A 110 7.05 21.47 -17.63
N GLY A 111 5.78 21.11 -17.40
CA GLY A 111 4.73 22.11 -17.29
C GLY A 111 3.47 21.59 -16.62
N TYR A 112 2.78 22.53 -15.97
CA TYR A 112 1.50 22.41 -15.31
C TYR A 112 0.38 22.75 -16.31
N SER A 113 -0.71 21.98 -16.32
CA SER A 113 -1.89 22.27 -17.13
C SER A 113 -2.96 22.94 -16.27
N GLU A 114 -3.50 24.06 -16.73
CA GLU A 114 -4.60 24.79 -16.08
C GLU A 114 -5.91 23.97 -15.98
N LYS A 115 -5.97 22.76 -16.57
CA LYS A 115 -7.14 21.86 -16.53
C LYS A 115 -7.15 20.90 -15.33
N GLU A 116 -6.28 21.12 -14.35
CA GLU A 116 -5.94 20.27 -13.18
C GLU A 116 -7.13 19.61 -12.45
N HIS A 117 -8.30 20.24 -12.41
CA HIS A 117 -9.49 19.71 -11.70
C HIS A 117 -10.60 19.17 -12.62
N SER A 118 -10.38 19.17 -13.93
CA SER A 118 -11.42 18.92 -14.92
C SER A 118 -11.17 17.71 -15.81
N VAL A 119 -10.01 17.06 -15.68
CA VAL A 119 -9.73 15.82 -16.39
C VAL A 119 -10.17 14.65 -15.50
N PRO A 120 -11.29 13.97 -15.82
CA PRO A 120 -11.77 12.87 -15.01
C PRO A 120 -10.76 11.72 -15.02
N HIS A 121 -10.48 11.19 -13.83
CA HIS A 121 -9.88 9.87 -13.68
C HIS A 121 -10.71 8.86 -14.48
N TYR A 122 -10.08 8.16 -15.42
CA TYR A 122 -10.74 7.16 -16.24
C TYR A 122 -10.05 5.80 -16.10
N GLU A 123 -10.70 4.92 -15.35
CA GLU A 123 -10.42 3.50 -15.34
C GLU A 123 -11.42 2.81 -16.27
N GLY A 124 -10.99 2.45 -17.47
CA GLY A 124 -11.85 1.70 -18.38
C GLY A 124 -11.19 1.30 -19.69
N PRO A 125 -11.85 0.46 -20.48
CA PRO A 125 -11.30 -0.11 -21.71
C PRO A 125 -11.31 0.86 -22.90
N LYS A 126 -11.78 2.11 -22.75
CA LYS A 126 -11.92 3.06 -23.87
C LYS A 126 -11.55 4.47 -23.45
N THR A 127 -10.50 5.02 -24.05
CA THR A 127 -10.16 6.44 -23.93
C THR A 127 -11.41 7.34 -24.00
N PRO A 128 -11.66 8.22 -23.01
CA PRO A 128 -12.73 9.19 -23.06
C PRO A 128 -12.66 10.03 -24.34
N GLU A 129 -13.80 10.31 -24.94
CA GLU A 129 -13.88 11.11 -26.17
C GLU A 129 -13.29 12.51 -25.92
N GLY A 130 -12.24 12.87 -26.68
CA GLY A 130 -11.52 14.14 -26.52
C GLY A 130 -10.28 14.12 -25.61
N MET A 131 -9.87 12.94 -25.11
CA MET A 131 -8.57 12.77 -24.42
C MET A 131 -7.48 12.43 -25.44
N ASP A 132 -6.62 13.41 -25.74
CA ASP A 132 -5.50 13.36 -26.68
C ASP A 132 -4.12 13.38 -25.98
N GLU A 133 -4.12 13.34 -24.65
CA GLU A 133 -2.95 13.59 -23.81
C GLU A 133 -2.57 12.42 -22.88
N TRP A 134 -1.27 12.27 -22.57
CA TRP A 134 -0.80 11.41 -21.47
C TRP A 134 -1.03 12.13 -20.13
N CYS A 135 -1.34 11.35 -19.09
CA CYS A 135 -1.45 11.83 -17.72
C CYS A 135 -0.66 10.87 -16.83
N SER A 136 0.29 11.42 -16.08
CA SER A 136 0.85 10.73 -14.92
C SER A 136 0.21 11.34 -13.69
N TRP A 137 -0.40 10.51 -12.85
CA TRP A 137 -0.85 10.97 -11.54
C TRP A 137 0.00 10.36 -10.45
N TYR A 138 0.27 11.19 -9.45
CA TYR A 138 0.83 10.75 -8.20
C TYR A 138 -0.29 10.78 -7.17
N CYS A 139 -0.56 9.61 -6.58
CA CYS A 139 -1.68 9.41 -5.68
C CYS A 139 -1.18 9.02 -4.30
N PHE A 140 -1.80 9.60 -3.28
CA PHE A 140 -1.65 9.19 -1.90
C PHE A 140 -2.90 8.45 -1.47
N VAL A 141 -2.72 7.21 -1.05
CA VAL A 141 -3.80 6.33 -0.64
C VAL A 141 -3.76 6.17 0.86
N LYS A 142 -4.87 6.48 1.53
CA LYS A 142 -5.02 6.19 2.96
C LYS A 142 -5.45 4.75 3.14
N MET A 143 -4.78 4.06 4.06
CA MET A 143 -5.08 2.68 4.40
C MET A 143 -5.97 2.62 5.64
N ASP A 144 -6.65 1.49 5.80
CA ASP A 144 -7.64 1.28 6.86
C ASP A 144 -7.05 1.16 8.28
N ASP A 145 -5.73 1.05 8.40
CA ASP A 145 -4.99 1.12 9.66
C ASP A 145 -4.38 2.51 9.94
N GLY A 146 -4.67 3.50 9.09
CA GLY A 146 -4.18 4.87 9.20
C GLY A 146 -2.76 5.08 8.67
N THR A 147 -2.16 4.06 8.04
CA THR A 147 -0.96 4.23 7.21
C THR A 147 -1.31 4.81 5.85
N TYR A 148 -0.29 5.18 5.07
CA TYR A 148 -0.45 5.73 3.73
C TYR A 148 0.46 5.02 2.74
N GLY A 149 0.00 4.91 1.49
CA GLY A 149 0.81 4.49 0.35
C GLY A 149 0.97 5.63 -0.63
N ALA A 150 2.14 5.69 -1.27
CA ALA A 150 2.35 6.45 -2.48
C ALA A 150 2.16 5.54 -3.68
N GLU A 151 1.39 6.00 -4.65
CA GLU A 151 1.08 5.29 -5.87
C GLU A 151 1.40 6.19 -7.07
N LEU A 152 2.15 5.63 -8.01
CA LEU A 152 2.33 6.21 -9.32
C LEU A 152 1.62 5.31 -10.31
N ASP A 153 0.74 5.90 -11.11
CA ASP A 153 0.12 5.21 -12.23
C ASP A 153 0.44 5.91 -13.54
N GLU A 154 0.65 5.09 -14.57
CA GLU A 154 1.00 5.55 -15.91
C GLU A 154 -0.14 5.20 -16.88
N ALA A 155 -0.91 6.20 -17.29
CA ALA A 155 -1.90 6.01 -18.35
C ALA A 155 -1.27 6.34 -19.72
N TRP A 156 -0.94 5.30 -20.51
CA TRP A 156 -0.58 5.46 -21.92
C TRP A 156 -1.83 5.66 -22.78
N CYS A 157 -1.89 6.78 -23.51
CA CYS A 157 -2.97 7.06 -24.47
C CYS A 157 -2.69 6.52 -25.89
N TRP A 158 -1.96 5.41 -26.04
CA TRP A 158 -1.80 4.75 -27.35
C TRP A 158 -2.08 3.25 -27.20
N GLY A 159 -3.27 2.81 -27.61
CA GLY A 159 -3.59 1.38 -27.71
C GLY A 159 -4.82 0.87 -26.96
N GLY A 160 -5.65 1.74 -26.38
CA GLY A 160 -7.01 1.36 -25.96
C GLY A 160 -7.11 0.48 -24.71
N SER A 161 -6.11 0.48 -23.82
CA SER A 161 -6.27 -0.03 -22.46
C SER A 161 -5.16 0.48 -21.53
N HIS A 162 -5.46 0.53 -20.23
CA HIS A 162 -4.54 0.72 -19.08
C HIS A 162 -3.35 -0.26 -19.02
N ASN A 163 -3.11 -1.09 -20.05
CA ASN A 163 -2.31 -2.32 -19.93
C ASN A 163 -0.84 -2.19 -20.34
N GLU A 164 -0.36 -1.01 -20.73
CA GLU A 164 1.07 -0.80 -21.04
C GLU A 164 1.83 0.02 -19.98
N GLY A 165 1.10 0.72 -19.10
CA GLY A 165 1.65 1.33 -17.89
C GLY A 165 1.40 0.43 -16.68
N GLY A 166 2.32 0.44 -15.72
CA GLY A 166 2.19 -0.33 -14.49
C GLY A 166 1.97 0.59 -13.30
N THR A 167 1.03 0.24 -12.44
CA THR A 167 0.88 0.93 -11.16
C THR A 167 2.02 0.52 -10.22
N ILE A 168 2.84 1.48 -9.81
CA ILE A 168 3.88 1.28 -8.81
C ILE A 168 3.39 1.85 -7.49
N ARG A 169 3.20 0.96 -6.50
CA ARG A 169 2.87 1.35 -5.14
C ARG A 169 4.03 1.11 -4.17
N ARG A 170 4.27 2.07 -3.28
CA ARG A 170 5.19 1.96 -2.16
C ARG A 170 4.52 2.45 -0.88
N PRO A 171 4.57 1.67 0.21
CA PRO A 171 4.20 2.18 1.53
C PRO A 171 5.05 3.39 1.91
N ILE A 172 4.44 4.40 2.51
CA ILE A 172 5.18 5.54 3.09
C ILE A 172 5.70 5.11 4.46
N PRO A 173 7.02 5.17 4.73
CA PRO A 173 7.58 4.82 6.03
C PRO A 173 6.96 5.63 7.16
N GLU A 174 6.54 4.95 8.22
CA GLU A 174 5.84 5.58 9.35
C GLU A 174 6.72 6.61 10.08
N GLU A 175 8.03 6.37 10.14
CA GLU A 175 9.00 7.27 10.75
C GLU A 175 9.06 8.63 10.06
N TRP A 176 8.71 8.72 8.77
CA TRP A 176 8.73 9.98 8.03
C TRP A 176 7.65 10.96 8.51
N PHE A 177 6.57 10.46 9.12
CA PHE A 177 5.53 11.31 9.71
C PHE A 177 6.00 12.09 10.94
N SER A 178 7.21 11.83 11.45
CA SER A 178 7.83 12.61 12.52
C SER A 178 8.71 13.75 12.01
N LEU A 179 8.94 13.83 10.70
CA LEU A 179 9.74 14.87 10.07
C LEU A 179 8.94 16.17 9.94
N PRO A 180 9.60 17.34 9.80
CA PRO A 180 8.95 18.55 9.32
C PRO A 180 8.24 18.29 7.99
N TYR A 181 7.07 18.92 7.77
CA TYR A 181 6.22 18.63 6.60
C TYR A 181 6.97 18.76 5.27
N GLU A 182 7.85 19.76 5.12
CA GLU A 182 8.66 19.93 3.91
C GLU A 182 9.66 18.79 3.68
N GLU A 183 10.32 18.31 4.74
CA GLU A 183 11.25 17.17 4.67
C GLU A 183 10.50 15.86 4.41
N PHE A 184 9.29 15.72 4.96
CA PHE A 184 8.39 14.60 4.65
C PHE A 184 8.05 14.57 3.16
N LEU A 185 7.57 15.68 2.59
CA LEU A 185 7.20 15.76 1.18
C LEU A 185 8.39 15.47 0.25
N ASP A 186 9.59 15.97 0.57
CA ASP A 186 10.78 15.70 -0.23
C ASP A 186 11.16 14.20 -0.25
N ASN A 187 11.05 13.53 0.90
CA ASN A 187 11.27 12.09 0.99
C ASN A 187 10.18 11.31 0.24
N VAL A 188 8.92 11.71 0.39
CA VAL A 188 7.78 11.07 -0.29
C VAL A 188 7.92 11.13 -1.81
N LEU A 189 8.35 12.25 -2.38
CA LEU A 189 8.61 12.36 -3.82
C LEU A 189 9.66 11.39 -4.37
N SER A 190 10.53 10.86 -3.52
CA SER A 190 11.47 9.81 -3.92
C SER A 190 10.81 8.43 -4.02
N LEU A 191 9.64 8.24 -3.42
CA LEU A 191 8.87 6.99 -3.49
C LEU A 191 8.25 6.82 -4.88
N CYS A 192 8.26 5.59 -5.37
CA CYS A 192 7.75 5.20 -6.68
C CYS A 192 8.42 5.89 -7.88
N GLY A 193 9.56 6.57 -7.66
CA GLY A 193 10.24 7.27 -8.74
C GLY A 193 9.52 8.52 -9.23
N ALA A 194 8.65 9.16 -8.42
CA ALA A 194 7.87 10.33 -8.84
C ALA A 194 8.74 11.47 -9.40
N ARG A 195 9.94 11.68 -8.86
CA ARG A 195 10.94 12.61 -9.43
C ARG A 195 11.31 12.33 -10.90
N HIS A 196 11.31 11.07 -11.34
CA HIS A 196 11.56 10.71 -12.74
C HIS A 196 10.43 11.16 -13.67
N TYR A 197 9.23 11.30 -13.13
CA TYR A 197 8.05 11.87 -13.78
C TYR A 197 7.91 13.36 -13.52
N LEU A 198 9.04 13.97 -13.13
CA LEU A 198 9.23 15.40 -12.99
C LEU A 198 8.40 16.03 -11.87
N PHE A 199 7.70 15.24 -11.03
CA PHE A 199 7.04 15.77 -9.82
C PHE A 199 8.10 16.32 -8.88
N ASP A 200 7.92 17.55 -8.44
CA ASP A 200 8.82 18.21 -7.50
C ASP A 200 8.10 18.67 -6.23
N LEU A 201 8.91 19.18 -5.29
CA LEU A 201 8.42 19.64 -3.99
C LEU A 201 7.46 20.83 -4.13
N GLY A 202 7.65 21.67 -5.14
CA GLY A 202 6.78 22.79 -5.45
C GLY A 202 5.37 22.33 -5.83
N ASP A 203 5.27 21.28 -6.66
CA ASP A 203 3.99 20.68 -7.05
C ASP A 203 3.19 20.25 -5.82
N LEU A 204 3.79 19.48 -4.91
CA LEU A 204 3.11 19.00 -3.70
C LEU A 204 2.75 20.13 -2.73
N LYS A 205 3.57 21.18 -2.63
CA LYS A 205 3.30 22.34 -1.78
C LYS A 205 2.14 23.20 -2.29
N ALA A 206 1.88 23.17 -3.59
CA ALA A 206 0.78 23.92 -4.19
C ALA A 206 -0.59 23.24 -3.98
N CYS A 207 -0.59 21.95 -3.63
CA CYS A 207 -1.80 21.16 -3.41
C CYS A 207 -2.53 21.52 -2.10
N GLU A 208 -3.63 22.27 -2.20
CA GLU A 208 -4.48 22.62 -1.06
C GLU A 208 -5.12 21.37 -0.43
N GLY A 209 -5.04 21.24 0.90
CA GLY A 209 -5.62 20.10 1.63
C GLY A 209 -4.68 18.89 1.78
N LEU A 210 -3.49 18.90 1.15
CA LEU A 210 -2.56 17.77 1.24
C LEU A 210 -1.96 17.63 2.65
N GLU A 211 -1.66 18.75 3.30
CA GLU A 211 -1.07 18.77 4.65
C GLU A 211 -2.06 18.19 5.67
N GLU A 212 -3.32 18.62 5.57
CA GLU A 212 -4.43 18.12 6.39
C GLU A 212 -4.74 16.65 6.07
N PHE A 213 -4.64 16.23 4.81
CA PHE A 213 -4.85 14.84 4.40
C PHE A 213 -3.89 13.88 5.12
N PHE A 214 -2.64 14.29 5.31
CA PHE A 214 -1.64 13.54 6.08
C PHE A 214 -1.73 13.75 7.60
N GLY A 215 -2.61 14.63 8.07
CA GLY A 215 -2.87 14.89 9.48
C GLY A 215 -1.82 15.77 10.17
N TYR A 216 -1.05 16.56 9.41
CA TYR A 216 -0.18 17.59 9.96
C TYR A 216 -1.05 18.76 10.48
N LYS A 217 -0.55 19.49 11.48
CA LYS A 217 -1.26 20.57 12.19
C LYS A 217 -0.37 21.79 12.40
#